data_AF-V6SQ35-F1
#
_entry.id   AF-V6SQ35-F1
#
_cell.length_a   1.000
_cell.length_b   1.000
_cell.length_c   1.000
_cell.angle_alpha   90.00
_cell.angle_beta   90.00
_cell.angle_gamma   90.00
#
_symmetry.space_group_name_H-M   'P 1'
#
loop_
_entity.id
_entity.type
_entity.pdbx_description
1 polymer ?
#
loop_
_entity_poly.entity_id
_entity_poly.type
_entity_poly.pdbx_seq_one_letter_code
_entity_poly.pdbx_strand_id
1 'polypeptide(L)'
;MTFNEIDLNIVITILTSILIPIIIGFITYIIAKKQIINTGVTQFRQQWINSLRDTISVFISRAEYTSIQENQEKIKEAFREIVEAEFKIELLLNPSEEDHNKLVEKMREIRDLIYFVPDNDTLDIHIEELLAITKKVLKREWNVVKSGK
;
A
#
# COMPACT_ATOMS: atom_id res chain seq x y z
N MET A 1 1.92 42.21 52.79
CA MET A 1 1.92 40.79 52.42
C MET A 1 2.26 40.01 53.67
N THR A 2 1.29 39.29 54.23
CA THR A 2 1.48 38.63 55.53
C THR A 2 2.19 37.29 55.32
N PHE A 3 2.98 36.85 56.29
CA PHE A 3 3.80 35.62 56.24
C PHE A 3 3.03 34.39 55.70
N ASN A 4 1.75 34.27 56.04
CA ASN A 4 0.86 33.20 55.56
C ASN A 4 0.61 33.20 54.03
N GLU A 5 0.64 34.37 53.37
CA GLU A 5 0.48 34.45 51.91
C GLU A 5 1.72 33.92 51.19
N ILE A 6 2.91 34.09 51.77
CA ILE A 6 4.18 33.59 51.22
C ILE A 6 4.21 32.06 51.32
N ASP A 7 3.85 31.49 52.47
CA ASP A 7 3.82 30.04 52.67
C ASP A 7 2.78 29.35 51.77
N LEU A 8 1.60 29.95 51.60
CA LEU A 8 0.56 29.43 50.69
C LEU A 8 1.04 29.41 49.23
N ASN A 9 1.70 30.48 48.79
CA ASN A 9 2.24 30.56 47.42
C ASN A 9 3.37 29.54 47.18
N ILE A 10 4.20 29.25 48.19
CA ILE A 10 5.24 28.22 48.10
C ILE A 10 4.61 26.82 47.95
N VAL A 11 3.59 26.51 48.75
CA VAL A 11 2.88 25.22 48.65
C VAL A 11 2.22 25.06 47.28
N ILE A 12 1.57 26.10 46.77
CA ILE A 12 0.96 26.09 45.42
C ILE A 12 2.02 25.87 44.35
N THR A 13 3.19 26.53 44.46
CA THR A 13 4.29 26.40 43.48
C THR A 13 4.86 24.98 43.48
N ILE A 14 5.05 24.36 44.65
CA ILE A 14 5.54 22.99 44.75
C ILE A 14 4.52 22.02 44.13
N LEU A 15 3.25 22.13 44.48
CA LEU A 15 2.20 21.26 43.95
C LEU A 15 2.05 21.39 42.43
N THR A 16 2.06 22.62 41.91
CA THR A 16 1.96 22.87 40.46
C THR A 16 3.19 22.35 39.71
N SER A 17 4.40 22.49 40.26
CA SER A 17 5.64 22.00 39.63
C SER A 17 5.70 20.48 39.49
N ILE A 18 4.95 19.73 40.31
CA ILE A 18 4.86 18.27 40.24
C ILE A 18 3.70 17.84 39.33
N LEU A 19 2.53 18.45 39.49
CA LEU A 19 1.32 18.06 38.75
C LEU A 19 1.42 18.35 37.26
N ILE A 20 2.00 19.49 36.87
CA ILE A 20 2.09 19.89 35.45
C ILE A 20 2.92 18.89 34.63
N PRO A 21 4.15 18.49 35.02
CA PRO A 21 4.92 17.48 34.28
C PRO A 21 4.22 16.12 34.17
N ILE A 22 3.47 15.69 35.21
CA ILE A 22 2.73 14.42 35.17
C ILE A 22 1.62 14.48 34.13
N ILE A 23 0.84 15.56 34.10
CA ILE A 23 -0.23 15.76 33.11
C ILE A 23 0.36 15.85 31.70
N ILE A 24 1.44 16.62 31.51
CA ILE A 24 2.12 16.73 30.22
C ILE A 24 2.67 15.37 29.77
N GLY A 25 3.30 14.61 30.67
CA GLY A 25 3.82 13.27 30.38
C GLY A 25 2.71 12.30 29.97
N PHE A 26 1.56 12.35 30.64
CA PHE A 26 0.40 11.52 30.32
C PHE A 26 -0.20 11.87 28.95
N ILE A 27 -0.37 13.16 28.64
CA ILE A 27 -0.84 13.62 27.32
C ILE A 27 0.15 13.20 26.23
N THR A 28 1.46 13.41 26.48
CA THR A 28 2.53 13.03 25.54
C THR A 28 2.52 11.53 25.27
N TYR A 29 2.33 10.70 26.30
CA TYR A 29 2.20 9.25 26.15
C TYR A 29 1.01 8.85 25.26
N ILE A 30 -0.16 9.45 25.47
CA ILE A 30 -1.35 9.17 24.64
C ILE A 30 -1.11 9.54 23.18
N ILE A 31 -0.53 10.71 22.93
CA ILE A 31 -0.22 11.19 21.57
C ILE A 31 0.81 10.26 20.91
N ALA A 32 1.91 9.95 21.60
CA ALA A 32 2.98 9.10 21.08
C ALA A 32 2.46 7.70 20.74
N LYS A 33 1.65 7.10 21.61
CA LYS A 33 1.06 5.78 21.37
C LYS A 33 0.19 5.78 20.11
N LYS A 34 -0.68 6.79 19.95
CA LYS A 34 -1.53 6.92 18.77
C LYS A 34 -0.72 7.14 17.49
N GLN A 35 0.32 7.96 17.58
CA GLN A 35 1.21 8.25 16.45
C GLN A 35 1.97 7.01 15.99
N ILE A 36 2.58 6.24 16.91
CA ILE A 36 3.32 5.02 16.56
C ILE A 36 2.44 4.00 15.85
N ILE A 37 1.23 3.74 16.38
CA ILE A 37 0.30 2.78 15.78
C ILE A 37 -0.09 3.23 14.37
N ASN A 38 -0.50 4.49 14.22
CA ASN A 38 -0.96 5.01 12.94
C ASN A 38 0.19 5.08 11.91
N THR A 39 1.39 5.49 12.33
CA THR A 39 2.56 5.54 11.45
C THR A 39 2.98 4.14 10.99
N GLY A 40 2.96 3.14 11.88
CA GLY A 40 3.27 1.76 11.52
C GLY A 40 2.32 1.21 10.45
N VAL A 41 1.00 1.33 10.68
CA VAL A 41 -0.03 0.85 9.72
C VAL A 41 0.11 1.56 8.37
N THR A 42 0.31 2.89 8.38
CA THR A 42 0.50 3.69 7.17
C THR A 42 1.74 3.24 6.40
N GLN A 43 2.85 2.95 7.09
CA GLN A 43 4.09 2.47 6.48
C GLN A 43 3.92 1.09 5.85
N PHE A 44 3.30 0.12 6.55
CA PHE A 44 3.02 -1.20 5.98
C PHE A 44 2.12 -1.11 4.75
N ARG A 45 1.11 -0.24 4.79
CA ARG A 45 0.20 -0.01 3.66
C ARG A 45 0.91 0.65 2.48
N GLN A 46 1.82 1.59 2.73
CA GLN A 46 2.65 2.19 1.69
C GLN A 46 3.60 1.16 1.06
N GLN A 47 4.21 0.29 1.87
CA GLN A 47 5.04 -0.81 1.37
C GLN A 47 4.22 -1.76 0.50
N TRP A 48 3.03 -2.14 0.96
CA TRP A 48 2.09 -2.95 0.18
C TRP A 48 1.74 -2.30 -1.16
N ILE A 49 1.40 -1.00 -1.19
CA ILE A 49 1.13 -0.24 -2.43
C ILE A 49 2.34 -0.30 -3.37
N ASN A 50 3.55 -0.14 -2.83
CA ASN A 50 4.77 -0.17 -3.64
C ASN A 50 5.02 -1.58 -4.19
N SER A 51 4.92 -2.63 -3.37
CA SER A 51 5.05 -4.02 -3.82
C SER A 51 4.04 -4.36 -4.90
N LEU A 52 2.79 -3.91 -4.77
CA LEU A 52 1.77 -4.11 -5.80
C LEU A 52 2.15 -3.41 -7.11
N ARG A 53 2.58 -2.13 -7.04
CA ARG A 53 3.02 -1.36 -8.22
C ARG A 53 4.20 -2.03 -8.92
N ASP A 54 5.21 -2.44 -8.16
CA ASP A 54 6.42 -3.05 -8.71
C ASP A 54 6.10 -4.40 -9.36
N THR A 55 5.26 -5.22 -8.71
CA THR A 55 4.88 -6.54 -9.24
C THR A 55 4.00 -6.42 -10.49
N ILE A 56 3.06 -5.47 -10.55
CA ILE A 56 2.27 -5.19 -11.75
C ILE A 56 3.17 -4.70 -12.90
N SER A 57 4.17 -3.88 -12.62
CA SER A 57 5.14 -3.44 -13.62
C SER A 57 5.91 -4.62 -14.23
N VAL A 58 6.32 -5.57 -13.39
CA VAL A 58 6.94 -6.83 -13.85
C VAL A 58 5.97 -7.62 -14.72
N PHE A 59 4.72 -7.83 -14.26
CA PHE A 59 3.70 -8.53 -15.04
C PHE A 59 3.52 -7.94 -16.44
N ILE A 60 3.31 -6.61 -16.52
CA ILE A 60 3.08 -5.90 -17.79
C ILE A 60 4.32 -5.96 -18.68
N SER A 61 5.50 -5.66 -18.14
CA SER A 61 6.74 -5.66 -18.95
C SER A 61 7.07 -7.04 -19.50
N ARG A 62 6.76 -8.12 -18.77
CA ARG A 62 6.93 -9.48 -19.27
C ARG A 62 5.86 -9.87 -20.28
N ALA A 63 4.62 -9.43 -20.09
CA ALA A 63 3.57 -9.60 -21.09
C ALA A 63 3.97 -8.94 -22.43
N GLU A 64 4.35 -7.67 -22.43
CA GLU A 64 4.82 -7.00 -23.65
C GLU A 64 6.10 -7.64 -24.21
N TYR A 65 7.01 -8.11 -23.36
CA TYR A 65 8.20 -8.80 -23.83
C TYR A 65 7.87 -10.05 -24.65
N THR A 66 6.78 -10.77 -24.32
CA THR A 66 6.36 -11.94 -25.10
C THR A 66 5.87 -11.59 -26.51
N SER A 67 5.33 -10.39 -26.73
CA SER A 67 4.78 -9.98 -28.03
C SER A 67 5.85 -9.65 -29.07
N ILE A 68 7.03 -9.22 -28.62
CA ILE A 68 8.17 -8.85 -29.48
C ILE A 68 9.26 -9.91 -29.56
N GLN A 69 9.14 -11.00 -28.79
CA GLN A 69 10.17 -12.03 -28.71
C GLN A 69 9.83 -13.22 -29.62
N GLU A 70 10.79 -13.67 -30.42
CA GLU A 70 10.63 -14.82 -31.30
C GLU A 70 11.21 -16.11 -30.69
N ASN A 71 12.18 -15.97 -29.77
CA ASN A 71 12.82 -17.11 -29.13
C ASN A 71 11.90 -17.78 -28.10
N GLN A 72 11.47 -19.00 -28.43
CA GLN A 72 10.53 -19.80 -27.64
C GLN A 72 10.97 -20.06 -26.19
N GLU A 73 12.27 -20.26 -25.94
CA GLU A 73 12.75 -20.48 -24.57
C GLU A 73 12.66 -19.20 -23.74
N LYS A 74 12.94 -18.04 -24.35
CA LYS A 74 12.77 -16.74 -23.70
C LYS A 74 11.30 -16.41 -23.45
N ILE A 75 10.40 -16.80 -24.35
CA ILE A 75 8.94 -16.65 -24.16
C ILE A 75 8.48 -17.50 -22.97
N LYS A 76 8.92 -18.76 -22.87
CA LYS A 76 8.58 -19.63 -21.73
C LYS A 76 9.11 -19.08 -20.40
N GLU A 77 10.32 -18.52 -20.40
CA GLU A 77 10.89 -17.86 -19.22
C GLU A 77 10.04 -16.65 -18.82
N ALA A 78 9.72 -15.77 -19.77
CA ALA A 78 8.86 -14.62 -19.51
C ALA A 78 7.46 -15.05 -19.02
N PHE A 79 6.88 -16.10 -19.61
CA PHE A 79 5.59 -16.64 -19.17
C PHE A 79 5.63 -17.16 -17.73
N ARG A 80 6.71 -17.83 -17.33
CA ARG A 80 6.91 -18.24 -15.93
C ARG A 80 6.91 -17.03 -14.99
N GLU A 81 7.59 -15.95 -15.37
CA GLU A 81 7.63 -14.72 -14.58
C GLU A 81 6.26 -14.01 -14.52
N ILE A 82 5.48 -14.05 -15.61
CA ILE A 82 4.09 -13.56 -15.63
C ILE A 82 3.24 -14.32 -14.62
N VAL A 83 3.31 -15.65 -14.62
CA VAL A 83 2.55 -16.50 -13.68
C VAL A 83 2.98 -16.24 -12.23
N GLU A 84 4.28 -16.09 -11.98
CA GLU A 84 4.79 -15.74 -10.65
C GLU A 84 4.28 -14.36 -10.18
N ALA A 85 4.32 -13.36 -11.07
CA ALA A 85 3.84 -12.02 -10.77
C ALA A 85 2.32 -12.02 -10.53
N GLU A 86 1.54 -12.75 -11.32
CA GLU A 86 0.08 -12.91 -11.14
C GLU A 86 -0.24 -13.44 -9.74
N PHE A 87 0.39 -14.54 -9.32
CA PHE A 87 0.13 -15.11 -7.99
C PHE A 87 0.55 -14.18 -6.86
N LYS A 88 1.69 -13.48 -7.00
CA LYS A 88 2.10 -12.47 -6.01
C LYS A 88 1.09 -11.34 -5.91
N ILE A 89 0.57 -10.86 -7.04
CA ILE A 89 -0.46 -9.83 -7.06
C ILE A 89 -1.74 -10.36 -6.42
N GLU A 90 -2.20 -11.56 -6.77
CA GLU A 90 -3.40 -12.17 -6.16
C GLU A 90 -3.26 -12.30 -4.63
N LEU A 91 -2.08 -12.66 -4.11
CA LEU A 91 -1.80 -12.72 -2.68
C LEU A 91 -1.74 -11.34 -2.00
N LEU A 92 -1.40 -10.28 -2.74
CA LEU A 92 -1.42 -8.92 -2.22
C LEU A 92 -2.86 -8.36 -2.18
N LEU A 93 -3.74 -8.80 -3.07
CA LEU A 93 -5.07 -8.23 -3.19
C LEU A 93 -6.06 -8.82 -2.19
N ASN A 94 -7.03 -7.99 -1.78
CA ASN A 94 -8.16 -8.41 -0.96
C ASN A 94 -9.31 -8.95 -1.84
N PRO A 95 -9.69 -10.24 -1.73
CA PRO A 95 -10.76 -10.84 -2.55
C PRO A 95 -12.17 -10.32 -2.21
N SER A 96 -12.34 -9.61 -1.09
CA SER A 96 -13.62 -9.02 -0.71
C SER A 96 -13.93 -7.73 -1.49
N GLU A 97 -12.99 -7.21 -2.27
CA GLU A 97 -13.09 -5.93 -2.97
C GLU A 97 -13.26 -6.14 -4.48
N GLU A 98 -14.28 -5.49 -5.05
CA GLU A 98 -14.71 -5.73 -6.44
C GLU A 98 -13.64 -5.34 -7.48
N ASP A 99 -12.96 -4.21 -7.28
CA ASP A 99 -11.90 -3.73 -8.17
C ASP A 99 -10.64 -4.59 -8.11
N HIS A 100 -10.37 -5.23 -6.97
CA HIS A 100 -9.32 -6.23 -6.83
C HIS A 100 -9.64 -7.50 -7.61
N ASN A 101 -10.88 -7.99 -7.53
CA ASN A 101 -11.31 -9.13 -8.31
C ASN A 101 -11.22 -8.84 -9.82
N LYS A 102 -11.67 -7.66 -10.25
CA LYS A 102 -11.52 -7.20 -11.65
C LYS A 102 -10.06 -7.14 -12.10
N LEU A 103 -9.16 -6.74 -11.22
CA LEU A 103 -7.72 -6.70 -11.51
C LEU A 103 -7.18 -8.11 -11.77
N VAL A 104 -7.55 -9.08 -10.92
CA VAL A 104 -7.15 -10.50 -11.08
C VAL A 104 -7.75 -11.10 -12.35
N GLU A 105 -9.03 -10.87 -12.61
CA GLU A 105 -9.69 -11.35 -13.84
C GLU A 105 -8.98 -10.83 -15.10
N LYS A 106 -8.66 -9.54 -15.14
CA LYS A 106 -7.97 -8.95 -16.29
C LYS A 106 -6.55 -9.51 -16.49
N MET A 107 -5.82 -9.80 -15.42
CA MET A 107 -4.51 -10.48 -15.52
C MET A 107 -4.65 -11.90 -16.08
N ARG A 108 -5.68 -12.65 -15.67
CA ARG A 108 -5.94 -14.00 -16.20
C ARG A 108 -6.24 -13.96 -17.70
N GLU A 109 -7.06 -13.01 -18.14
CA GLU A 109 -7.32 -12.80 -19.58
C GLU A 109 -6.03 -12.54 -20.36
N ILE A 110 -5.14 -11.67 -19.85
CA ILE A 110 -3.85 -11.39 -20.48
C ILE A 110 -2.98 -12.64 -20.56
N ARG A 111 -2.87 -13.39 -19.46
CA ARG A 111 -2.08 -14.63 -19.45
C ARG A 111 -2.63 -15.63 -20.47
N ASP A 112 -3.94 -15.79 -20.52
CA ASP A 112 -4.59 -16.75 -21.42
C ASP A 112 -4.42 -16.31 -22.88
N LEU A 113 -4.49 -15.01 -23.19
CA LEU A 113 -4.15 -14.47 -24.51
C LEU A 113 -2.72 -14.84 -24.91
N ILE A 114 -1.74 -14.59 -24.05
CA ILE A 114 -0.33 -14.92 -24.30
C ILE A 114 -0.14 -16.42 -24.57
N TYR A 115 -0.88 -17.27 -23.85
CA TYR A 115 -0.74 -18.73 -23.97
C TYR A 115 -1.44 -19.31 -25.22
N PHE A 116 -2.64 -18.82 -25.56
CA PHE A 116 -3.50 -19.44 -26.57
C PHE A 116 -3.56 -18.69 -27.91
N VAL A 117 -3.50 -17.36 -27.90
CA VAL A 117 -3.71 -16.52 -29.08
C VAL A 117 -2.76 -15.32 -29.02
N PRO A 118 -1.49 -15.47 -29.46
CA PRO A 118 -0.57 -14.36 -29.53
C PRO A 118 -1.01 -13.38 -30.63
N ASP A 119 -1.88 -12.45 -30.26
CA ASP A 119 -2.28 -11.28 -31.05
C ASP A 119 -1.87 -10.01 -30.30
N ASN A 120 -0.90 -9.30 -30.86
CA ASN A 120 -0.25 -8.18 -30.22
C ASN A 120 -1.20 -6.99 -30.03
N ASP A 121 -2.06 -6.71 -31.03
CA ASP A 121 -3.00 -5.59 -30.96
C ASP A 121 -4.05 -5.81 -29.85
N THR A 122 -4.53 -7.06 -29.72
CA THR A 122 -5.44 -7.44 -28.63
C THR A 122 -4.73 -7.38 -27.27
N LEU A 123 -3.48 -7.83 -27.18
CA LEU A 123 -2.72 -7.78 -25.93
C LEU A 123 -2.57 -6.34 -25.41
N ASP A 124 -2.23 -5.39 -26.29
CA ASP A 124 -2.04 -3.97 -25.92
C ASP A 124 -3.32 -3.38 -25.33
N ILE A 125 -4.48 -3.66 -25.93
CA ILE A 125 -5.79 -3.24 -25.42
C ILE A 125 -6.02 -3.76 -24.00
N HIS A 126 -5.77 -5.05 -23.76
CA HIS A 126 -5.96 -5.64 -22.44
C HIS A 126 -4.97 -5.07 -21.40
N ILE A 127 -3.73 -4.76 -21.81
CA ILE A 127 -2.74 -4.09 -20.94
C ILE A 127 -3.19 -2.68 -20.57
N GLU A 128 -3.72 -1.90 -21.52
CA GLU A 128 -4.27 -0.56 -21.23
C GLU A 128 -5.43 -0.63 -20.23
N GLU A 129 -6.33 -1.59 -20.39
CA GLU A 129 -7.42 -1.84 -19.45
C GLU A 129 -6.91 -2.25 -18.06
N LEU A 130 -5.92 -3.15 -17.99
CA LEU A 130 -5.26 -3.55 -16.75
C LEU A 130 -4.64 -2.34 -16.03
N LEU A 131 -3.96 -1.46 -16.77
CA LEU A 131 -3.38 -0.23 -16.24
C LEU A 131 -4.47 0.70 -15.69
N ALA A 132 -5.61 0.82 -16.38
CA ALA A 132 -6.73 1.63 -15.92
C ALA A 132 -7.33 1.11 -14.61
N ILE A 133 -7.52 -0.21 -14.47
CA ILE A 133 -7.99 -0.84 -13.24
C ILE A 133 -6.96 -0.67 -12.12
N THR A 134 -5.69 -0.94 -12.40
CA THR A 134 -4.57 -0.77 -11.45
C THR A 134 -4.53 0.65 -10.88
N LYS A 135 -4.62 1.67 -11.74
CA LYS A 135 -4.63 3.08 -11.31
C LYS A 135 -5.79 3.40 -10.36
N LYS A 136 -6.97 2.80 -10.57
CA LYS A 136 -8.13 2.97 -9.69
C LYS A 136 -7.87 2.36 -8.31
N VAL A 137 -7.38 1.11 -8.27
CA VAL A 137 -6.99 0.42 -7.03
C VAL A 137 -5.95 1.24 -6.28
N LEU A 138 -4.83 1.57 -6.92
CA LEU A 138 -3.74 2.34 -6.28
C LEU A 138 -4.22 3.72 -5.77
N LYS A 139 -5.10 4.41 -6.52
CA LYS A 139 -5.65 5.71 -6.10
C LYS A 139 -6.55 5.57 -4.86
N ARG A 140 -7.40 4.54 -4.81
CA ARG A 140 -8.25 4.28 -3.65
C ARG A 140 -7.39 4.01 -2.42
N GLU A 141 -6.43 3.11 -2.54
CA GLU A 141 -5.55 2.70 -1.45
C GLU A 141 -4.68 3.86 -0.95
N TRP A 142 -4.19 4.70 -1.87
CA TRP A 142 -3.49 5.94 -1.53
C TRP A 142 -4.35 6.90 -0.71
N ASN A 143 -5.63 7.05 -1.04
CA ASN A 143 -6.54 7.92 -0.27
C ASN A 143 -6.75 7.39 1.16
N VAL A 144 -6.78 6.06 1.34
CA VAL A 144 -6.85 5.43 2.67
C VAL A 144 -5.59 5.76 3.48
N VAL A 145 -4.40 5.54 2.91
CA VAL A 145 -3.10 5.90 3.52
C VAL A 145 -3.06 7.37 3.91
N LYS A 146 -3.47 8.27 3.00
CA LYS A 146 -3.50 9.72 3.24
C LYS A 146 -4.44 10.11 4.38
N SER A 147 -5.53 9.36 4.56
CA SER A 147 -6.49 9.59 5.65
C SER A 147 -6.05 9.03 6.99
N GLY A 148 -4.93 8.29 7.04
CA GLY A 148 -4.43 7.62 8.26
C GLY A 148 -5.37 6.52 8.76
N LYS A 149 -6.14 5.91 7.85
CA LYS A 149 -7.03 4.79 8.11
C LYS A 149 -6.37 3.47 7.77
#